data_AF-A0A950JEA6-F1
#
_entry.id   AF-A0A950JEA6-F1
#
_cell.length_a   1.000
_cell.length_b   1.000
_cell.length_c   1.000
_cell.angle_alpha   90.00
_cell.angle_beta   90.00
_cell.angle_gamma   90.00
#
_symmetry.space_group_name_H-M   'P 1'
#
loop_
_entity.id
_entity.type
_entity.pdbx_description
1 polymer ?
#
loop_
_entity_poly.entity_id
_entity_poly.type
_entity_poly.pdbx_seq_one_letter_code
_entity_poly.pdbx_strand_id
1 'polypeptide(L)'
;MLQSALLSLPGIRHAFFTRDGGVSDGFYATLNAGLGSRDAPERVAENRARMAAALGVAPDRFVTAYQVHSPNVVVATEPWSRAEVGVGERHRLEQLTHRRAAAANEARERGIDIRCLSGGR
;
A
#
# COMPACT_ATOMS: atom_id res chain seq x y z
N MET A 1 9.22 -13.14 2.62
CA MET A 1 9.46 -11.70 2.88
C MET A 1 10.96 -11.45 2.89
N LEU A 2 11.39 -10.35 2.28
CA LEU A 2 12.79 -9.92 2.20
C LEU A 2 12.93 -8.54 2.85
N GLN A 3 14.12 -8.25 3.39
CA GLN A 3 14.46 -6.97 3.99
C GLN A 3 15.84 -6.51 3.50
N SER A 4 15.99 -5.20 3.29
CA SER A 4 17.30 -4.58 3.03
C SER A 4 17.92 -4.05 4.33
N ALA A 5 19.21 -4.32 4.54
CA ALA A 5 19.97 -3.76 5.65
C ALA A 5 20.02 -2.21 5.60
N LEU A 6 20.03 -1.62 4.41
CA LEU A 6 20.08 -0.16 4.21
C LEU A 6 18.83 0.58 4.74
N LEU A 7 17.72 -0.14 4.93
CA LEU A 7 16.46 0.43 5.43
C LEU A 7 16.22 0.09 6.90
N SER A 8 17.17 -0.57 7.57
CA SER A 8 17.07 -0.96 8.98
C SER A 8 17.36 0.24 9.90
N LEU A 9 16.44 1.21 9.91
CA LEU A 9 16.55 2.47 10.64
C LEU A 9 15.62 2.48 11.86
N PRO A 10 16.03 3.07 13.00
CA PRO A 10 15.16 3.22 14.16
C PRO A 10 13.85 3.93 13.80
N GLY A 11 12.72 3.35 14.21
CA GLY A 11 11.39 3.91 13.96
C GLY A 11 10.81 3.61 12.57
N ILE A 12 11.50 2.85 11.71
CA ILE A 12 11.01 2.44 10.39
C ILE A 12 10.82 0.92 10.37
N ARG A 13 9.71 0.47 9.79
CA ARG A 13 9.47 -0.94 9.45
C ARG A 13 9.25 -1.06 7.95
N HIS A 14 9.99 -1.93 7.29
CA HIS A 14 9.86 -2.20 5.86
C HIS A 14 9.84 -3.69 5.57
N ALA A 15 9.24 -4.03 4.43
CA ALA A 15 9.20 -5.37 3.91
C ALA A 15 9.06 -5.35 2.38
N PHE A 16 9.80 -6.22 1.70
CA PHE A 16 9.51 -6.63 0.34
C PHE A 16 8.84 -8.01 0.40
N PHE A 17 7.55 -8.06 0.09
CA PHE A 17 6.80 -9.33 0.14
C PHE A 17 7.12 -10.20 -1.09
N THR A 18 7.23 -11.51 -0.86
CA THR A 18 7.30 -12.51 -1.93
C THR A 18 5.89 -12.99 -2.24
N ARG A 19 5.74 -13.92 -3.18
CA ARG A 19 4.44 -14.54 -3.48
C ARG A 19 3.99 -15.57 -2.44
N ASP A 20 4.79 -15.84 -1.41
CA ASP A 20 4.58 -16.94 -0.44
C ASP A 20 3.86 -16.46 0.82
N GLY A 21 3.14 -17.38 1.48
CA GLY A 21 2.53 -17.15 2.79
C GLY A 21 1.10 -16.60 2.75
N GLY A 22 0.44 -16.60 1.60
CA GLY A 22 -0.96 -16.18 1.47
C GLY A 22 -1.95 -17.32 1.36
N VAL A 23 -3.17 -17.00 0.94
CA VAL A 23 -4.33 -17.92 0.82
C VAL A 23 -4.94 -17.96 -0.59
N SER A 24 -4.35 -17.23 -1.54
CA SER A 24 -4.76 -17.28 -2.94
C SER A 24 -4.32 -18.59 -3.60
N ASP A 25 -5.03 -19.00 -4.65
CA ASP A 25 -4.77 -20.23 -5.40
C ASP A 25 -4.49 -19.95 -6.88
N GLY A 26 -4.05 -20.99 -7.61
CA GLY A 26 -3.86 -20.95 -9.05
C GLY A 26 -2.86 -19.87 -9.48
N PHE A 27 -3.24 -19.06 -10.46
CA PHE A 27 -2.39 -17.95 -10.95
C PHE A 27 -2.04 -16.93 -9.87
N TYR A 28 -2.90 -16.77 -8.86
CA TYR A 28 -2.71 -15.83 -7.76
C TYR A 28 -1.99 -16.44 -6.56
N ALA A 29 -1.66 -17.73 -6.60
CA ALA A 29 -1.01 -18.41 -5.48
C ALA A 29 0.31 -17.72 -5.10
N THR A 30 0.57 -17.34 -3.85
CA THR A 30 -0.28 -17.50 -2.64
C THR A 30 -0.65 -16.16 -2.00
N LEU A 31 0.24 -15.17 -2.00
CA LEU A 31 0.08 -13.88 -1.31
C LEU A 31 -0.23 -12.73 -2.28
N ASN A 32 -1.35 -12.82 -2.99
CA ASN A 32 -1.81 -11.74 -3.87
C ASN A 32 -2.48 -10.61 -3.07
N ALA A 33 -1.97 -9.38 -3.21
CA ALA A 33 -2.48 -8.18 -2.54
C ALA A 33 -3.19 -7.20 -3.49
N GLY A 34 -3.34 -7.58 -4.77
CA GLY A 34 -3.86 -6.72 -5.83
C GLY A 34 -5.38 -6.54 -5.71
N LEU A 35 -5.81 -5.39 -5.20
CA LEU A 35 -7.24 -5.03 -5.09
C LEU A 35 -7.96 -4.95 -6.45
N GLY A 36 -7.22 -4.69 -7.54
CA GLY A 36 -7.75 -4.70 -8.91
C GLY A 36 -7.55 -6.02 -9.67
N SER A 37 -7.07 -7.06 -9.00
CA SER A 37 -6.94 -8.39 -9.62
C SER A 37 -8.29 -9.07 -9.79
N ARG A 38 -8.35 -10.17 -10.55
CA ARG A 38 -9.55 -11.02 -10.68
C ARG A 38 -9.56 -12.17 -9.66
N ASP A 39 -8.79 -12.05 -8.59
CA ASP A 39 -8.79 -13.01 -7.49
C ASP A 39 -10.02 -12.82 -6.60
N ALA A 40 -10.29 -13.80 -5.75
CA ALA A 40 -11.37 -13.71 -4.77
C ALA A 40 -11.09 -12.53 -3.80
N PRO A 41 -12.00 -11.55 -3.67
CA PRO A 41 -11.79 -10.37 -2.83
C PRO A 41 -11.44 -10.69 -1.37
N GLU A 42 -11.98 -11.80 -0.85
CA GLU A 42 -11.76 -12.27 0.52
C GLU A 42 -10.33 -12.78 0.72
N ARG A 43 -9.78 -13.45 -0.30
CA ARG A 43 -8.38 -13.92 -0.28
C ARG A 43 -7.40 -12.77 -0.37
N VAL A 44 -7.70 -11.79 -1.22
CA VAL A 44 -6.91 -10.55 -1.29
C VAL A 44 -6.97 -9.79 0.04
N ALA A 45 -8.15 -9.69 0.66
CA ALA A 45 -8.29 -9.04 1.97
C ALA A 45 -7.47 -9.75 3.06
N GLU A 46 -7.53 -11.08 3.14
CA GLU A 46 -6.73 -11.89 4.08
C GLU A 46 -5.23 -11.73 3.83
N ASN A 47 -4.78 -11.80 2.58
CA ASN A 47 -3.36 -11.60 2.24
C ASN A 47 -2.86 -10.22 2.68
N ARG A 48 -3.68 -9.18 2.47
CA ARG A 48 -3.34 -7.82 2.94
C ARG A 48 -3.33 -7.73 4.46
N ALA A 49 -4.24 -8.40 5.16
CA ALA A 49 -4.23 -8.47 6.62
C ALA A 49 -2.94 -9.13 7.13
N ARG A 50 -2.47 -10.21 6.48
CA ARG A 50 -1.18 -10.84 6.79
C ARG A 50 0.02 -9.90 6.56
N MET A 51 0.02 -9.14 5.47
CA MET A 51 1.07 -8.15 5.19
C MET A 51 1.08 -7.04 6.24
N ALA A 52 -0.09 -6.54 6.63
CA ALA A 52 -0.25 -5.54 7.67
C ALA A 52 0.29 -6.05 9.02
N ALA A 53 -0.09 -7.28 9.39
CA ALA A 53 0.39 -7.94 10.60
C ALA A 53 1.92 -8.12 10.60
N ALA A 54 2.51 -8.53 9.47
CA ALA A 54 3.96 -8.67 9.32
C ALA A 54 4.70 -7.34 9.52
N LEU A 55 4.07 -6.22 9.19
CA LEU A 55 4.58 -4.86 9.43
C LEU A 55 4.14 -4.28 10.79
N GLY A 56 3.40 -5.02 11.61
CA GLY A 56 2.88 -4.54 12.89
C GLY A 56 2.02 -3.29 12.75
N VAL A 57 1.19 -3.22 11.71
CA VAL A 57 0.21 -2.14 11.50
C VAL A 57 -1.21 -2.68 11.48
N ALA A 58 -2.17 -1.88 11.92
CA ALA A 58 -3.57 -2.22 11.83
C ALA A 58 -4.00 -2.32 10.34
N PRO A 59 -4.92 -3.24 9.97
CA PRO A 59 -5.31 -3.46 8.57
C PRO A 59 -5.84 -2.20 7.86
N ASP A 60 -6.54 -1.33 8.57
CA ASP A 60 -7.06 -0.05 8.08
C ASP A 60 -5.95 0.97 7.78
N ARG A 61 -4.78 0.84 8.41
CA ARG A 61 -3.59 1.65 8.15
C ARG A 61 -2.70 1.10 7.04
N PHE A 62 -2.99 -0.09 6.51
CA PHE A 62 -2.27 -0.69 5.39
C PHE A 62 -2.88 -0.24 4.06
N VAL A 63 -2.57 1.01 3.66
CA VAL A 63 -3.15 1.64 2.46
C VAL A 63 -2.32 1.37 1.21
N THR A 64 -2.94 1.42 0.03
CA THR A 64 -2.25 1.31 -1.26
C THR A 64 -2.92 2.22 -2.27
N ALA A 65 -2.12 2.90 -3.09
CA ALA A 65 -2.65 3.73 -4.16
C ALA A 65 -3.18 2.86 -5.32
N TYR A 66 -4.15 3.39 -6.06
CA TYR A 66 -4.45 2.88 -7.39
C TYR A 66 -3.39 3.40 -8.37
N GLN A 67 -2.53 2.51 -8.84
CA GLN A 67 -1.39 2.88 -9.68
C GLN A 67 -1.82 3.02 -11.15
N VAL A 68 -1.61 4.21 -11.73
CA VAL A 68 -1.91 4.51 -13.14
C VAL A 68 -0.67 4.75 -13.99
N HIS A 69 0.51 4.34 -13.50
CA HIS A 69 1.81 4.53 -14.18
C HIS A 69 2.17 5.99 -14.48
N SER A 70 1.71 6.94 -13.65
CA SER A 70 2.10 8.35 -13.71
C SER A 70 3.19 8.66 -12.67
N PRO A 71 3.95 9.76 -12.84
CA PRO A 71 4.94 10.22 -11.85
C PRO A 71 4.32 10.99 -10.66
N ASN A 72 3.00 10.96 -10.58
CA ASN A 72 2.19 11.71 -9.64
C ASN A 72 2.31 11.16 -8.22
N VAL A 73 2.43 12.06 -7.23
CA VAL A 73 2.62 11.69 -5.81
C VAL A 73 1.43 12.16 -4.98
N VAL A 74 0.96 11.29 -4.08
CA VAL A 74 -0.05 11.60 -3.08
C VAL A 74 0.55 11.40 -1.70
N VAL A 75 0.27 12.32 -0.78
CA VAL A 75 0.69 12.22 0.63
C VAL A 75 -0.41 11.55 1.45
N ALA A 76 -0.10 10.46 2.13
CA ALA A 76 -1.02 9.83 3.09
C ALA A 76 -0.78 10.42 4.49
N THR A 77 -1.70 11.27 4.95
CA THR A 77 -1.67 11.85 6.32
C THR A 77 -2.63 11.14 7.29
N GLU A 78 -3.52 10.32 6.76
CA GLU A 78 -4.53 9.55 7.49
C GLU A 78 -4.86 8.25 6.72
N PRO A 79 -5.48 7.25 7.38
CA PRO A 79 -5.96 6.05 6.70
C PRO A 79 -6.97 6.40 5.59
N TRP A 80 -6.87 5.74 4.44
CA TRP A 80 -7.81 5.93 3.33
C TRP A 80 -8.97 4.97 3.47
N SER A 81 -10.21 5.45 3.39
CA SER A 81 -11.37 4.56 3.45
C SER A 81 -11.57 3.83 2.12
N ARG A 82 -11.99 2.56 2.17
CA ARG A 82 -12.25 1.77 0.95
C ARG A 82 -13.35 2.37 0.06
N ALA A 83 -14.28 3.15 0.65
CA ALA A 83 -15.31 3.88 -0.09
C ALA A 83 -14.73 5.00 -0.97
N GLU A 84 -13.61 5.60 -0.56
CA GLU A 84 -12.89 6.62 -1.33
C GLU A 84 -11.98 6.00 -2.41
N VAL A 85 -11.59 4.73 -2.25
CA VAL A 85 -10.69 4.01 -3.17
C VAL A 85 -11.44 3.02 -4.10
N GLY A 86 -12.77 2.92 -3.99
CA GLY A 86 -13.58 1.95 -4.71
C GLY A 86 -14.10 2.46 -6.05
N VAL A 87 -13.44 2.10 -7.16
CA VAL A 87 -13.95 1.81 -8.54
C VAL A 87 -14.89 2.84 -9.24
N GLY A 88 -15.39 3.88 -8.57
CA GLY A 88 -16.42 4.80 -9.03
C GLY A 88 -15.98 6.25 -9.21
N GLU A 89 -14.91 6.72 -8.57
CA GLU A 89 -14.37 8.07 -8.79
C GLU A 89 -13.07 8.03 -9.58
N ARG A 90 -13.19 7.63 -10.85
CA ARG A 90 -12.14 7.75 -11.89
C ARG A 90 -11.55 9.16 -12.04
N HIS A 91 -12.14 10.18 -11.40
CA HIS A 91 -11.83 11.59 -11.59
C HIS A 91 -11.32 12.31 -10.33
N ARG A 92 -11.44 11.72 -9.13
CA ARG A 92 -11.11 12.43 -7.87
C ARG A 92 -9.69 12.16 -7.36
N LEU A 93 -9.07 11.06 -7.79
CA LEU A 93 -7.65 10.80 -7.52
C LEU A 93 -6.73 11.76 -8.30
N GLU A 94 -7.16 12.34 -9.43
CA GLU A 94 -6.45 13.46 -10.06
C GLU A 94 -6.37 14.68 -9.10
N GLN A 95 -7.41 14.93 -8.30
CA GLN A 95 -7.47 16.09 -7.39
C GLN A 95 -6.68 15.90 -6.09
N LEU A 96 -6.50 14.68 -5.59
CA LEU A 96 -5.64 14.39 -4.43
C LEU A 96 -4.14 14.44 -4.76
N THR A 97 -3.79 14.43 -6.04
CA THR A 97 -2.40 14.56 -6.51
C THR A 97 -1.82 15.98 -6.44
N HIS A 98 -2.63 17.00 -6.11
CA HIS A 98 -2.22 18.40 -6.32
C HIS A 98 -1.63 19.11 -5.08
N ARG A 99 -1.38 18.42 -3.96
CA ARG A 99 -0.75 19.06 -2.79
C ARG A 99 0.75 18.75 -2.74
N ARG A 100 1.52 19.78 -3.09
CA ARG A 100 2.98 19.85 -3.18
C ARG A 100 3.71 19.28 -1.95
N ALA A 101 4.89 18.74 -2.22
CA ALA A 101 5.89 18.25 -1.29
C ALA A 101 6.23 19.25 -0.16
N ALA A 102 5.64 19.05 1.02
CA ALA A 102 6.10 19.59 2.29
C ALA A 102 5.38 18.91 3.47
N ALA A 103 5.45 17.58 3.61
CA ALA A 103 4.87 16.93 4.81
C ALA A 103 5.42 15.51 5.13
N ALA A 104 6.61 15.15 4.68
CA ALA A 104 7.21 13.87 5.04
C ALA A 104 7.50 13.73 6.56
N ASN A 105 7.56 14.86 7.29
CA ASN A 105 7.83 14.88 8.72
C ASN A 105 6.58 14.70 9.60
N GLU A 106 5.39 15.15 9.17
CA GLU A 106 4.15 15.07 9.98
C GLU A 106 3.50 13.67 9.97
N ALA A 107 3.62 12.91 8.87
CA ALA A 107 3.10 11.55 8.79
C ALA A 107 3.86 10.56 9.73
N ARG A 108 5.14 10.88 10.04
CA ARG A 108 6.00 10.10 10.93
C ARG A 108 5.50 10.09 12.37
N GLU A 109 4.91 11.18 12.84
CA GLU A 109 4.37 11.28 14.20
C GLU A 109 3.09 10.45 14.41
N ARG A 110 2.42 10.06 13.31
CA ARG A 110 1.15 9.32 13.34
C ARG A 110 1.29 7.85 12.96
N GLY A 111 2.50 7.39 12.65
CA GLY A 111 2.82 5.98 12.40
C GLY A 111 2.29 5.45 11.06
N ILE A 112 2.19 6.30 10.04
CA ILE A 112 1.77 5.92 8.69
C ILE A 112 2.87 6.37 7.71
N ASP A 113 3.57 5.42 7.09
CA ASP A 113 4.56 5.70 6.05
C ASP A 113 4.35 4.77 4.86
N ILE A 114 3.90 5.33 3.74
CA ILE A 114 3.83 4.64 2.45
C ILE A 114 4.39 5.56 1.38
N ARG A 115 5.65 5.32 1.00
CA ARG A 115 6.22 5.85 -0.25
C ARG A 115 6.12 4.79 -1.33
N CYS A 116 5.19 5.00 -2.25
CA CYS A 116 5.11 4.23 -3.48
C CYS A 116 6.08 4.84 -4.51
N LEU A 117 7.25 4.22 -4.71
CA LEU A 117 8.18 4.61 -5.78
C LEU A 117 7.67 4.01 -7.09
N SER A 118 7.01 4.82 -7.92
CA SER A 118 6.87 4.49 -9.34
C SER A 118 8.24 4.72 -9.99
N GLY A 119 8.98 3.64 -10.25
CA GLY A 119 10.16 3.69 -11.11
C GLY A 119 9.73 3.98 -12.55
N GLY A 120 9.69 5.27 -12.91
CA GLY A 120 9.68 5.70 -14.31
C GLY A 120 11.10 5.60 -14.88
N ARG A 121 11.20 5.12 -16.12
CA ARG A 121 12.44 5.20 -16.92
C ARG A 121 12.91 6.64 -17.07
#